data_AF-K0HYG1-F1
#
_entry.id   AF-K0HYG1-F1
#
_cell.length_a   1.000
_cell.length_b   1.000
_cell.length_c   1.000
_cell.angle_alpha   90.00
_cell.angle_beta   90.00
_cell.angle_gamma   90.00
#
_symmetry.space_group_name_H-M   'P 1'
#
loop_
_entity.id
_entity.type
_entity.pdbx_description
1 polymer ?
#
loop_
_entity_poly.entity_id
_entity_poly.type
_entity_poly.pdbx_seq_one_letter_code
_entity_poly.pdbx_strand_id
1 'polypeptide(L)'
;MSLALAAELNGFPGPAHVVELGEKLRLTKDQEREATALTEQMKADAQRFGKDAIETERELDRLFRSGPPSEASVTQAVERAALAQASLRASHLNYHLRTVAILTPMQVARYQELRGYVAPASAIPKHRAN
;
A
#
# COMPACT_ATOMS: atom_id res chain seq x y z
N MET A 1 -0.97 -10.73 1.43
CA MET A 1 -1.72 -9.50 1.75
C MET A 1 -1.17 -8.37 0.88
N SER A 2 -2.00 -7.43 0.40
CA SER A 2 -1.47 -6.30 -0.40
C SER A 2 -0.59 -5.39 0.47
N LEU A 3 0.37 -4.71 -0.16
CA LEU A 3 1.35 -3.85 0.55
C LEU A 3 0.68 -2.66 1.27
N ALA A 4 -0.46 -2.20 0.76
CA ALA A 4 -1.18 -1.04 1.28
C ALA A 4 -2.53 -1.39 1.94
N LEU A 5 -2.83 -2.67 2.20
CA LEU A 5 -4.16 -3.11 2.65
C LEU A 5 -4.67 -2.33 3.88
N ALA A 6 -3.78 -2.01 4.82
CA ALA A 6 -4.13 -1.23 6.00
C ALA A 6 -4.62 0.19 5.65
N ALA A 7 -4.02 0.84 4.65
CA ALA A 7 -4.45 2.14 4.18
C ALA A 7 -5.77 2.04 3.40
N GLU A 8 -5.86 1.07 2.48
CA GLU A 8 -7.04 0.83 1.65
C GLU A 8 -8.30 0.58 2.48
N LEU A 9 -8.24 -0.38 3.43
CA LEU A 9 -9.39 -0.74 4.27
C LEU A 9 -9.81 0.38 5.24
N ASN A 10 -8.94 1.36 5.49
CA ASN A 10 -9.25 2.51 6.34
C ASN A 10 -9.53 3.78 5.52
N GLY A 11 -9.78 3.64 4.21
CA GLY A 11 -10.23 4.74 3.37
C GLY A 11 -9.16 5.78 3.04
N PHE A 12 -7.87 5.44 3.17
CA PHE A 12 -6.76 6.32 2.80
C PHE A 12 -6.52 6.25 1.28
N PRO A 13 -6.63 7.36 0.53
CA PRO A 13 -6.50 7.35 -0.92
C PRO A 13 -5.12 6.91 -1.40
N GLY A 14 -5.10 6.02 -2.39
CA GLY A 14 -3.87 5.67 -3.12
C GLY A 14 -3.71 6.57 -4.35
N PRO A 15 -2.48 6.96 -4.73
CA PRO A 15 -2.27 7.99 -5.76
C PRO A 15 -2.81 7.60 -7.13
N ALA A 16 -2.62 6.34 -7.55
CA ALA A 16 -3.14 5.84 -8.83
C ALA A 16 -4.67 5.95 -8.93
N HIS A 17 -5.35 5.58 -7.85
CA HIS A 17 -6.82 5.64 -7.80
C HIS A 17 -7.35 7.07 -7.72
N VAL A 18 -6.59 7.99 -7.12
CA VAL A 18 -6.93 9.42 -7.13
C VAL A 18 -6.84 9.98 -8.55
N VAL A 19 -5.81 9.59 -9.31
CA VAL A 19 -5.69 9.95 -10.74
C VAL A 19 -6.87 9.37 -11.54
N GLU A 20 -7.19 8.08 -11.37
CA GLU A 20 -8.34 7.43 -12.03
C GLU A 20 -9.69 8.10 -11.72
N LEU A 21 -9.85 8.65 -10.52
CA LEU A 21 -11.07 9.30 -10.06
C LEU A 21 -11.07 10.83 -10.25
N GLY A 22 -10.09 11.39 -10.97
CA GLY A 22 -9.82 12.83 -11.03
C GLY A 22 -11.05 13.72 -11.26
N GLU A 23 -11.81 13.43 -12.31
CA GLU A 23 -13.05 14.17 -12.63
C GLU A 23 -14.11 14.07 -11.52
N LYS A 24 -14.27 12.87 -10.95
CA LYS A 24 -15.27 12.60 -9.90
C LYS A 24 -14.90 13.24 -8.56
N LEU A 25 -13.60 13.43 -8.31
CA LEU A 25 -13.05 14.15 -7.17
C LEU A 25 -12.93 15.65 -7.42
N ARG A 26 -13.20 16.12 -8.65
CA ARG A 26 -13.01 17.52 -9.06
C ARG A 26 -11.61 18.02 -8.69
N LEU A 27 -10.59 17.23 -9.01
CA LEU A 27 -9.21 17.61 -8.72
C LEU A 27 -8.86 18.93 -9.42
N THR A 28 -8.06 19.76 -8.76
CA THR A 28 -7.42 20.88 -9.44
C THR A 28 -6.30 20.36 -10.36
N LYS A 29 -5.90 21.16 -11.34
CA LYS A 29 -4.76 20.81 -12.20
C LYS A 29 -3.47 20.52 -11.41
N ASP A 30 -3.28 21.20 -10.28
CA ASP A 30 -2.12 20.98 -9.42
C ASP A 30 -2.25 19.65 -8.66
N GLN A 31 -3.43 19.32 -8.13
CA GLN A 31 -3.68 18.02 -7.51
C GLN A 31 -3.52 16.86 -8.49
N GLU A 32 -3.97 17.00 -9.74
CA GLU A 32 -3.78 15.99 -10.79
C GLU A 32 -2.29 15.77 -11.09
N ARG A 33 -1.52 16.85 -11.22
CA ARG A 33 -0.07 16.79 -11.44
C ARG A 33 0.65 16.12 -10.28
N GLU A 34 0.33 16.51 -9.05
CA GLU A 34 0.94 15.93 -7.84
C GLU A 34 0.57 14.46 -7.66
N ALA A 35 -0.71 14.08 -7.85
CA ALA A 35 -1.15 12.68 -7.76
C ALA A 35 -0.50 11.80 -8.83
N THR A 36 -0.32 12.33 -10.05
CA THR A 36 0.41 11.64 -11.12
C THR A 36 1.88 11.45 -10.76
N ALA A 37 2.53 12.50 -10.25
CA ALA A 37 3.92 12.42 -9.80
C ALA A 37 4.09 11.40 -8.66
N LEU A 38 3.18 11.37 -7.68
CA LEU A 38 3.18 10.39 -6.60
C LEU A 38 2.98 8.97 -7.12
N THR A 39 2.14 8.77 -8.14
CA THR A 39 1.95 7.46 -8.78
C THR A 39 3.24 6.94 -9.41
N GLU A 40 3.92 7.77 -10.19
CA GLU A 40 5.18 7.39 -10.86
C GLU A 40 6.32 7.16 -9.87
N GLN A 41 6.44 8.02 -8.84
CA GLN A 41 7.43 7.84 -7.78
C GLN A 41 7.18 6.56 -6.98
N MET A 42 5.92 6.27 -6.63
CA MET A 42 5.55 5.03 -5.94
C MET A 42 5.92 3.80 -6.77
N LYS A 43 5.67 3.83 -8.08
CA LYS A 43 6.02 2.74 -8.99
C LYS A 43 7.54 2.53 -9.07
N ALA A 44 8.31 3.61 -9.18
CA ALA A 44 9.77 3.54 -9.20
C ALA A 44 10.33 2.98 -7.87
N ASP A 45 9.81 3.44 -6.74
CA ASP A 45 10.20 2.93 -5.42
C ASP A 45 9.80 1.47 -5.22
N ALA A 46 8.61 1.07 -5.67
CA ALA A 46 8.16 -0.33 -5.60
C ALA A 46 9.06 -1.25 -6.43
N GLN A 47 9.53 -0.81 -7.60
CA GLN A 47 10.50 -1.55 -8.40
C GLN A 47 11.85 -1.67 -7.70
N ARG A 48 12.36 -0.58 -7.14
CA ARG A 48 13.63 -0.58 -6.40
C ARG A 48 13.59 -1.50 -5.18
N PHE A 49 12.66 -1.26 -4.26
CA PHE A 49 12.55 -2.06 -3.03
C PHE A 49 12.09 -3.50 -3.31
N GLY A 50 11.28 -3.71 -4.36
CA GLY A 50 10.90 -5.05 -4.80
C GLY A 50 12.09 -5.86 -5.30
N LYS A 51 13.04 -5.23 -6.01
CA LYS A 51 14.29 -5.89 -6.42
C LYS A 51 15.12 -6.33 -5.22
N ASP A 52 15.26 -5.46 -4.22
CA ASP A 52 16.01 -5.78 -3.00
C ASP A 52 15.36 -6.95 -2.25
N ALA A 53 14.03 -6.94 -2.12
CA ALA A 53 13.29 -8.03 -1.50
C ALA A 53 13.48 -9.37 -2.24
N ILE A 54 13.41 -9.36 -3.58
CA ILE A 54 13.67 -10.55 -4.39
C ILE A 54 15.10 -11.06 -4.20
N GLU A 55 16.10 -10.17 -4.13
CA GLU A 55 17.49 -10.57 -3.97
C GLU A 55 17.74 -11.19 -2.59
N THR A 56 17.17 -10.63 -1.52
CA THR A 56 17.29 -11.20 -0.17
C THR A 56 16.64 -12.58 -0.06
N GLU A 57 15.53 -12.83 -0.77
CA GLU A 57 14.91 -14.16 -0.85
C GLU A 57 15.77 -15.14 -1.65
N ARG A 58 16.44 -14.68 -2.72
CA ARG A 58 17.41 -15.49 -3.47
C ARG A 58 18.66 -15.82 -2.67
N GLU A 59 19.11 -14.94 -1.79
CA GLU A 59 20.18 -15.25 -0.84
C GLU A 59 19.77 -16.38 0.11
N LEU A 60 18.55 -16.31 0.65
CA LEU A 60 18.01 -17.38 1.51
C LEU A 60 17.92 -18.71 0.75
N ASP A 61 17.42 -18.71 -0.48
CA ASP A 61 17.39 -19.91 -1.34
C ASP A 61 18.80 -20.47 -1.62
N ARG A 62 19.77 -19.62 -1.95
CA ARG A 62 21.17 -20.03 -2.14
C ARG A 62 21.80 -20.60 -0.88
N LEU A 63 21.46 -20.06 0.29
CA LEU A 63 21.94 -20.54 1.59
C LEU A 63 21.57 -22.02 1.79
N PHE A 64 20.32 -22.41 1.53
CA PHE A 64 19.89 -23.80 1.62
C PHE A 64 20.43 -24.70 0.51
N ARG A 65 20.62 -24.18 -0.71
CA ARG A 65 21.19 -24.96 -1.83
C ARG A 65 22.66 -25.32 -1.64
N SER A 66 23.39 -24.56 -0.83
CA SER A 66 24.84 -24.74 -0.61
C SER A 66 25.15 -25.82 0.43
N GLY A 67 24.14 -26.48 1.01
CA GLY A 67 24.26 -27.45 2.08
C GLY A 67 23.46 -27.03 3.33
N PRO A 68 23.45 -27.85 4.40
CA PRO A 68 22.69 -27.53 5.61
C PRO A 68 23.22 -26.23 6.26
N PRO A 69 22.41 -25.16 6.33
CA PRO A 69 22.84 -23.93 6.98
C PRO A 69 22.79 -24.05 8.51
N SER A 70 23.55 -23.21 9.20
CA SER A 70 23.39 -23.07 10.65
C SER A 70 22.13 -22.27 10.97
N GLU A 71 21.53 -22.53 12.14
CA GLU A 71 20.37 -21.76 12.62
C GLU A 71 20.65 -20.25 12.62
N ALA A 72 21.85 -19.84 13.06
CA ALA A 72 22.26 -18.44 13.05
C ALA A 72 22.27 -17.82 11.65
N SER A 73 22.75 -18.55 10.64
CA SER A 73 22.77 -18.06 9.25
C SER A 73 21.37 -17.93 8.65
N VAL A 74 20.45 -18.82 9.02
CA VAL A 74 19.04 -18.75 8.62
C VAL A 74 18.37 -17.52 9.24
N THR A 75 18.52 -17.31 10.55
CA THR A 75 17.96 -16.16 11.24
C THR A 75 18.41 -14.85 10.61
N GLN A 76 19.72 -14.68 10.37
CA GLN A 76 20.26 -13.47 9.74
C GLN A 76 19.73 -13.24 8.32
N ALA A 77 19.59 -14.31 7.51
CA ALA A 77 19.07 -14.18 6.16
C ALA A 77 17.57 -13.80 6.15
N VAL A 78 16.79 -14.39 7.06
CA VAL A 78 15.37 -14.06 7.23
C VAL A 78 15.19 -12.63 7.72
N GLU A 79 16.01 -12.15 8.67
CA GLU A 79 15.97 -10.75 9.12
C GLU A 79 16.22 -9.77 7.98
N ARG A 80 17.21 -10.04 7.12
CA ARG A 80 17.47 -9.21 5.93
C ARG A 80 16.29 -9.19 4.97
N ALA A 81 15.70 -10.35 4.68
CA ALA A 81 14.52 -10.44 3.83
C ALA A 81 13.31 -9.70 4.42
N ALA A 82 13.09 -9.84 5.74
CA ALA A 82 12.04 -9.14 6.45
C ALA A 82 12.22 -7.61 6.40
N LEU A 83 13.45 -7.11 6.54
CA LEU A 83 13.74 -5.68 6.44
C LEU A 83 13.49 -5.12 5.02
N ALA A 84 13.84 -5.87 3.97
CA ALA A 84 13.56 -5.48 2.60
C ALA A 84 12.04 -5.43 2.33
N GLN A 85 11.31 -6.45 2.77
CA GLN A 85 9.84 -6.49 2.70
C GLN A 85 9.19 -5.35 3.51
N ALA A 86 9.71 -5.06 4.70
CA ALA A 86 9.23 -3.97 5.54
C ALA A 86 9.41 -2.61 4.84
N SER A 87 10.55 -2.39 4.19
CA SER A 87 10.83 -1.16 3.43
C SER A 87 9.87 -0.99 2.25
N LEU A 88 9.63 -2.06 1.48
CA LEU A 88 8.66 -2.05 0.39
C LEU A 88 7.23 -1.73 0.89
N ARG A 89 6.79 -2.39 1.97
CA ARG A 89 5.47 -2.17 2.56
C ARG A 89 5.32 -0.76 3.12
N ALA A 90 6.32 -0.26 3.84
CA ALA A 90 6.32 1.09 4.39
C ALA A 90 6.24 2.15 3.28
N SER A 91 6.97 1.95 2.18
CA SER A 91 6.91 2.84 1.01
C SER A 91 5.47 2.99 0.50
N HIS A 92 4.78 1.88 0.25
CA HIS A 92 3.39 1.90 -0.19
C HIS A 92 2.47 2.66 0.77
N LEU A 93 2.53 2.36 2.07
CA LEU A 93 1.70 3.04 3.07
C LEU A 93 1.99 4.55 3.13
N ASN A 94 3.26 4.95 3.02
CA ASN A 94 3.65 6.35 3.02
C ASN A 94 3.12 7.11 1.79
N TYR A 95 3.03 6.46 0.62
CA TYR A 95 2.40 7.09 -0.56
C TYR A 95 0.91 7.34 -0.37
N HIS A 96 0.19 6.49 0.37
CA HIS A 96 -1.20 6.80 0.74
C HIS A 96 -1.28 8.03 1.67
N LEU A 97 -0.40 8.16 2.65
CA LEU A 97 -0.36 9.34 3.53
C LEU A 97 -0.03 10.63 2.76
N ARG A 98 0.94 10.58 1.83
CA ARG A 98 1.27 11.70 0.95
C ARG A 98 0.10 12.09 0.04
N THR A 99 -0.65 11.09 -0.45
CA THR A 99 -1.83 11.33 -1.28
C THR A 99 -2.96 11.99 -0.49
N VAL A 100 -3.17 11.62 0.78
CA VAL A 100 -4.12 12.33 1.66
C VAL A 100 -3.75 13.80 1.78
N ALA A 101 -2.46 14.12 1.95
CA ALA A 101 -1.98 15.47 2.22
C ALA A 101 -2.25 16.48 1.07
N ILE A 102 -2.40 16.00 -0.17
CA ILE A 102 -2.68 16.85 -1.33
C ILE A 102 -4.18 17.03 -1.60
N LEU A 103 -5.04 16.29 -0.89
CA LEU A 103 -6.49 16.32 -1.05
C LEU A 103 -7.17 17.13 0.03
N THR A 104 -8.31 17.72 -0.30
CA THR A 104 -9.21 18.30 0.71
C THR A 104 -9.94 17.20 1.49
N PRO A 105 -10.39 17.47 2.73
CA PRO A 105 -11.21 16.52 3.49
C PRO A 105 -12.46 16.06 2.73
N MET A 106 -13.10 16.96 1.97
CA MET A 106 -14.26 16.62 1.12
C MET A 106 -13.91 15.65 0.00
N GLN A 107 -12.74 15.80 -0.63
CA GLN A 107 -12.27 14.86 -1.66
C GLN A 107 -11.93 13.50 -1.07
N VAL A 108 -11.35 13.45 0.13
CA VAL A 108 -11.09 12.18 0.84
C VAL A 108 -12.41 11.46 1.16
N ALA A 109 -13.41 12.16 1.70
CA ALA A 109 -14.74 11.59 1.93
C ALA A 109 -15.37 11.08 0.62
N ARG A 110 -15.30 11.88 -0.46
CA ARG A 110 -15.83 11.47 -1.77
C ARG A 110 -15.11 10.26 -2.34
N TYR A 111 -13.79 10.16 -2.17
CA TYR A 111 -13.01 8.99 -2.54
C TYR A 111 -13.49 7.73 -1.81
N GLN A 112 -13.73 7.82 -0.49
CA GLN A 112 -14.21 6.70 0.32
C GLN A 112 -15.57 6.19 -0.15
N GLU A 113 -16.49 7.09 -0.51
CA GLU A 113 -17.77 6.74 -1.13
C GLU A 113 -17.58 6.02 -2.47
N LEU A 114 -16.77 6.61 -3.37
CA LEU A 114 -16.53 6.07 -4.71
C LEU A 114 -15.85 4.70 -4.71
N ARG A 115 -15.11 4.38 -3.64
CA ARG A 115 -14.42 3.09 -3.46
C ARG A 115 -15.18 2.09 -2.60
N GLY A 116 -16.36 2.47 -2.09
CA GLY A 116 -17.19 1.58 -1.28
C GLY A 116 -16.64 1.32 0.13
N TYR A 117 -15.78 2.19 0.65
CA TYR A 117 -15.25 2.09 2.02
C TYR A 117 -16.23 2.64 3.07
N VAL A 118 -17.23 3.41 2.64
CA VAL A 118 -18.37 3.77 3.48
C VAL A 118 -19.42 2.68 3.35
N ALA A 119 -19.52 1.80 4.36
CA ALA A 119 -20.69 0.93 4.48
C ALA A 119 -21.94 1.82 4.65
N PRO A 120 -23.08 1.50 4.03
CA PRO A 120 -24.32 2.21 4.33
C PRO A 120 -24.61 2.05 5.82
N ALA A 121 -24.96 3.15 6.50
CA ALA A 121 -25.32 3.20 7.91
C ALA A 121 -26.67 2.48 8.22
N SER A 122 -26.96 1.36 7.57
CA SER A 122 -28.21 0.62 7.69
C SER A 122 -27.97 -0.88 7.54
N ALA A 123 -27.25 -1.43 8.51
CA ALA A 123 -27.33 -2.85 8.83
C ALA A 123 -27.43 -2.98 10.36
N ILE A 124 -28.51 -2.44 10.94
CA ILE A 124 -28.97 -2.90 12.25
C ILE A 124 -29.65 -4.25 11.98
N PRO A 125 -29.11 -5.39 12.46
CA PRO A 125 -29.82 -6.64 12.36
C PRO A 125 -31.03 -6.54 13.29
N LYS A 126 -32.25 -6.55 12.73
CA LYS A 126 -33.44 -6.83 13.55
C LYS A 126 -33.34 -8.28 13.98
N HIS A 127 -32.79 -8.51 15.16
CA HIS A 127 -33.00 -9.76 15.88
C HIS A 127 -34.52 -9.93 16.05
N ARG A 128 -35.13 -10.78 15.23
CA ARG A 128 -36.42 -11.36 15.57
C ARG A 128 -36.13 -12.53 16.49
N ALA A 129 -36.48 -12.35 17.76
CA ALA A 129 -36.76 -13.46 18.64
C ALA A 129 -37.90 -14.28 18.01
N ASN A 130 -37.70 -15.60 17.92
CA ASN A 130 -38.68 -16.66 18.15
C ASN A 130 -37.90 -17.96 18.27
#